data_AF-A0A7C8N9D0-F1
#
_entry.id   AF-A0A7C8N9D0-F1
#
_cell.length_a   1.000
_cell.length_b   1.000
_cell.length_c   1.000
_cell.angle_alpha   90.00
_cell.angle_beta   90.00
_cell.angle_gamma   90.00
#
_symmetry.space_group_name_H-M   'P 1'
#
loop_
_entity.id
_entity.type
_entity.pdbx_description
1 polymer ?
#
loop_
_entity_poly.entity_id
_entity_poly.type
_entity_poly.pdbx_seq_one_letter_code
_entity_poly.pdbx_strand_id
1 'polypeptide(L)'
;MRTSILSAIAALAASAIATPIEARDVYAKWSATDVTTYVSHIIIGAKFRISAPAGYVTGAPAFDVTCDVDLVIRRGIQACTFNGEQAEGSKVEAIYSPEPPITVYHTFGSTKATGTSGSLSYNADFALDVTEVGSA
;
A
#
# COMPACT_ATOMS: atom_id res chain seq x y z
N MET A 1 44.37 40.58 -30.92
CA MET A 1 42.91 40.57 -31.10
C MET A 1 42.53 39.15 -31.49
N ARG A 2 41.60 38.40 -30.90
CA ARG A 2 40.63 38.57 -29.82
C ARG A 2 40.33 37.16 -29.27
N THR A 3 40.45 37.01 -27.96
CA THR A 3 39.56 36.33 -27.00
C THR A 3 39.00 34.92 -27.29
N SER A 4 39.42 33.98 -26.43
CA SER A 4 38.78 32.70 -26.08
C SER A 4 37.36 32.86 -25.55
N ILE A 5 36.49 31.84 -25.71
CA ILE A 5 35.47 31.46 -24.71
C ILE A 5 35.29 29.93 -24.71
N LEU A 6 35.77 29.29 -23.65
CA LEU A 6 35.48 27.89 -23.28
C LEU A 6 34.07 27.85 -22.67
N SER A 7 33.15 27.10 -23.25
CA SER A 7 31.85 26.83 -22.63
C SER A 7 31.98 25.66 -21.66
N ALA A 8 32.08 25.96 -20.36
CA ALA A 8 31.98 24.96 -19.30
C ALA A 8 30.50 24.71 -18.99
N ILE A 9 30.01 23.51 -19.27
CA ILE A 9 28.69 23.05 -18.83
C ILE A 9 28.87 22.49 -17.42
N ALA A 10 28.62 23.33 -16.41
CA ALA A 10 28.47 22.87 -15.03
C ALA A 10 27.08 22.23 -14.89
N ALA A 11 27.00 20.90 -14.90
CA ALA A 11 25.80 20.21 -14.45
C ALA A 11 25.74 20.32 -12.92
N LEU A 12 24.68 20.97 -12.41
CA LEU A 12 24.40 21.04 -10.99
C LEU A 12 24.20 19.62 -10.45
N ALA A 13 25.10 19.18 -9.57
CA ALA A 13 24.79 18.10 -8.65
C ALA A 13 23.70 18.62 -7.69
N ALA A 14 22.45 18.29 -7.97
CA ALA A 14 21.38 18.43 -7.00
C ALA A 14 21.63 17.40 -5.90
N SER A 15 22.39 17.79 -4.88
CA SER A 15 22.48 17.07 -3.62
C SER A 15 21.09 17.09 -3.01
N ALA A 16 20.31 16.04 -3.26
CA ALA A 16 19.13 15.76 -2.48
C ALA A 16 19.60 15.55 -1.05
N ILE A 17 19.42 16.57 -0.22
CA ILE A 17 19.58 16.44 1.21
C ILE A 17 18.44 15.51 1.60
N ALA A 18 18.75 14.22 1.78
CA ALA A 18 17.86 13.30 2.46
C ALA A 18 17.72 13.85 3.87
N THR A 19 16.71 14.68 4.09
CA THR A 19 16.29 15.05 5.43
C THR A 19 16.12 13.75 6.20
N PRO A 20 16.76 13.58 7.37
CA PRO A 20 16.53 12.40 8.19
C PRO A 20 15.02 12.34 8.41
N ILE A 21 14.41 11.27 7.92
CA ILE A 21 13.02 10.97 8.20
C ILE A 21 13.01 10.74 9.71
N GLU A 22 12.57 11.75 10.47
CA GLU A 22 12.19 11.55 11.87
C GLU A 22 11.36 10.28 11.93
N ALA A 23 11.66 9.41 12.89
CA ALA A 23 10.84 8.25 13.19
C ALA A 23 9.42 8.76 13.47
N ARG A 24 8.58 8.72 12.45
CA ARG A 24 7.18 9.11 12.61
C ARG A 24 6.52 7.93 13.29
N ASP A 25 6.15 8.13 14.55
CA ASP A 25 5.09 7.38 15.24
C ASP A 25 3.70 7.62 14.58
N VAL A 26 3.67 8.08 13.34
CA VAL A 26 2.48 8.13 12.50
C VAL A 26 2.57 6.91 11.61
N TYR A 27 1.90 5.84 12.00
CA TYR A 27 1.69 4.73 11.10
C TYR A 27 1.10 5.22 9.77
N ALA A 28 1.63 4.72 8.67
CA ALA A 28 1.21 5.15 7.33
C ALA A 28 -0.28 4.91 7.10
N LYS A 29 -0.86 5.69 6.19
CA LYS A 29 -2.20 5.43 5.64
C LYS A 29 -2.07 4.83 4.26
N TRP A 30 -2.81 3.76 3.99
CA TRP A 30 -2.97 3.19 2.65
C TRP A 30 -4.30 3.64 2.06
N SER A 31 -4.32 3.98 0.77
CA SER A 31 -5.54 4.40 0.08
C SER A 31 -6.09 3.25 -0.75
N ALA A 32 -7.35 2.88 -0.47
CA ALA A 32 -8.14 1.99 -1.28
C ALA A 32 -9.06 2.79 -2.21
N THR A 33 -8.99 2.47 -3.50
CA THR A 33 -9.65 3.16 -4.62
C THR A 33 -10.38 2.14 -5.50
N ASP A 34 -11.20 2.62 -6.43
CA ASP A 34 -11.96 1.78 -7.36
C ASP A 34 -12.83 0.75 -6.63
N VAL A 35 -13.37 1.15 -5.47
CA VAL A 35 -14.07 0.25 -4.57
C VAL A 35 -15.42 -0.15 -5.14
N THR A 36 -15.61 -1.46 -5.31
CA THR A 36 -16.88 -2.08 -5.67
C THR A 36 -17.27 -3.09 -4.62
N THR A 37 -18.27 -2.76 -3.83
CA THR A 37 -18.93 -3.68 -2.90
C THR A 37 -20.04 -4.43 -3.62
N TYR A 38 -20.11 -5.74 -3.45
CA TYR A 38 -21.10 -6.56 -4.15
C TYR A 38 -21.84 -7.46 -3.18
N VAL A 39 -23.13 -7.63 -3.48
CA VAL A 39 -24.02 -8.60 -2.84
C VAL A 39 -24.68 -9.37 -3.97
N SER A 40 -24.28 -10.63 -4.16
CA SER A 40 -24.86 -11.52 -5.18
C SER A 40 -25.35 -12.81 -4.51
N HIS A 41 -26.67 -12.95 -4.42
CA HIS A 41 -27.35 -14.01 -3.67
C HIS A 41 -26.87 -14.07 -2.21
N ILE A 42 -25.94 -14.98 -1.91
CA ILE A 42 -25.35 -15.19 -0.57
C ILE A 42 -23.91 -14.69 -0.46
N ILE A 43 -23.34 -14.14 -1.53
CA ILE A 43 -21.95 -13.69 -1.56
C ILE A 43 -21.93 -12.20 -1.26
N ILE A 44 -21.28 -11.84 -0.15
CA ILE A 44 -20.97 -10.46 0.21
C ILE A 44 -19.47 -10.29 0.06
N GLY A 45 -19.03 -9.25 -0.65
CA GLY A 45 -17.61 -8.99 -0.83
C GLY A 45 -17.30 -7.58 -1.29
N ALA A 46 -16.01 -7.29 -1.39
CA ALA A 46 -15.48 -6.03 -1.84
C ALA A 46 -14.30 -6.27 -2.77
N LYS A 47 -14.32 -5.58 -3.91
CA LYS A 47 -13.20 -5.46 -4.82
C LYS A 47 -12.66 -4.05 -4.75
N PHE A 48 -11.34 -3.89 -4.61
CA PHE A 48 -10.71 -2.57 -4.50
C PHE A 48 -9.25 -2.63 -4.93
N ARG A 49 -8.73 -1.50 -5.39
CA ARG A 49 -7.30 -1.28 -5.63
C ARG A 49 -6.70 -0.59 -4.42
N ILE A 50 -5.56 -1.08 -3.92
CA ILE A 50 -4.85 -0.46 -2.80
C ILE A 50 -3.36 -0.34 -3.14
N SER A 51 -2.77 0.79 -2.76
CA SER A 51 -1.36 1.05 -3.00
C SER A 51 -0.70 1.76 -1.82
N ALA A 52 0.62 1.59 -1.71
CA ALA A 52 1.45 2.36 -0.80
C ALA A 52 2.83 2.64 -1.44
N PRO A 53 3.40 3.83 -1.21
CA PRO A 53 4.74 4.17 -1.70
C PRO A 53 5.82 3.44 -0.91
N ALA A 54 7.00 3.23 -1.50
CA ALA A 54 8.12 2.64 -0.77
C ALA A 54 8.48 3.48 0.47
N GLY A 55 8.87 2.81 1.56
CA GLY A 55 9.20 3.47 2.82
C GLY A 55 7.99 3.95 3.64
N TYR A 56 6.76 3.56 3.29
CA TYR A 56 5.57 3.84 4.13
C TYR A 56 5.73 3.25 5.55
N VAL A 57 6.50 2.17 5.68
CA VAL A 57 7.12 1.67 6.90
C VAL A 57 8.60 1.46 6.58
N THR A 58 9.50 1.61 7.55
CA THR A 58 10.94 1.42 7.35
C THR A 58 11.23 0.07 6.68
N GLY A 59 11.91 0.10 5.52
CA GLY A 59 12.26 -1.09 4.75
C GLY A 59 11.13 -1.68 3.90
N ALA A 60 9.92 -1.11 3.93
CA ALA A 60 8.80 -1.60 3.14
C ALA A 60 8.95 -1.24 1.66
N PRO A 61 8.83 -2.20 0.72
CA PRO A 61 8.75 -1.90 -0.69
C PRO A 61 7.43 -1.22 -1.02
N ALA A 62 7.38 -0.51 -2.15
CA ALA A 62 6.12 -0.05 -2.70
C ALA A 62 5.24 -1.25 -3.09
N PHE A 63 3.93 -1.09 -3.06
CA PHE A 63 2.99 -2.06 -3.63
C PHE A 63 1.81 -1.35 -4.28
N ASP A 64 1.23 -2.04 -5.26
CA ASP A 64 -0.01 -1.67 -5.93
C ASP A 64 -0.73 -2.96 -6.32
N VAL A 65 -1.85 -3.23 -5.66
CA VAL A 65 -2.57 -4.50 -5.79
C VAL A 65 -4.06 -4.28 -5.96
N THR A 66 -4.71 -5.23 -6.63
CA THR A 66 -6.16 -5.38 -6.65
C THR A 66 -6.55 -6.52 -5.71
N CYS A 67 -7.37 -6.22 -4.72
CA CYS A 67 -7.94 -7.19 -3.80
C CYS A 67 -9.39 -7.50 -4.19
N ASP A 68 -9.77 -8.77 -4.10
CA ASP A 68 -11.13 -9.26 -4.31
C ASP A 68 -11.45 -10.21 -3.15
N VAL A 69 -12.07 -9.67 -2.11
CA VAL A 69 -12.32 -10.36 -0.85
C VAL A 69 -13.80 -10.62 -0.66
N ASP A 70 -14.14 -11.85 -0.30
CA ASP A 70 -15.49 -12.21 0.09
C ASP A 70 -15.59 -12.70 1.53
N LEU A 71 -16.77 -12.50 2.12
CA LEU A 71 -17.07 -12.80 3.52
C LEU A 71 -17.61 -14.22 3.72
N VAL A 72 -18.14 -14.86 2.66
CA VAL A 72 -19.01 -16.03 2.79
C VAL A 72 -18.44 -17.29 2.14
N ILE A 73 -17.84 -17.20 0.94
CA ILE A 73 -17.41 -18.36 0.15
C ILE A 73 -15.95 -18.72 0.43
N ARG A 74 -15.04 -17.75 0.29
CA ARG A 74 -13.61 -17.83 0.61
C ARG A 74 -13.36 -17.16 1.96
N ARG A 75 -13.92 -17.74 3.02
CA ARG A 75 -13.73 -17.26 4.40
C ARG A 75 -12.23 -17.24 4.73
N GLY A 76 -11.75 -16.12 5.28
CA GLY A 76 -10.38 -15.97 5.76
C GLY A 76 -9.54 -15.02 4.91
N ILE A 77 -8.22 -15.14 5.08
CA ILE A 77 -7.22 -14.31 4.40
C ILE A 77 -7.12 -14.74 2.94
N GLN A 78 -7.27 -13.76 2.04
CA GLN A 78 -7.28 -13.95 0.60
C GLN A 78 -6.15 -13.13 -0.03
N ALA A 79 -5.43 -13.72 -0.98
CA ALA A 79 -4.33 -13.04 -1.66
C ALA A 79 -4.85 -11.94 -2.59
N CYS A 80 -4.20 -10.78 -2.55
CA CYS A 80 -4.41 -9.73 -3.53
C CYS A 80 -3.48 -9.94 -4.74
N THR A 81 -3.91 -9.45 -5.90
CA THR A 81 -3.15 -9.57 -7.16
C THR A 81 -2.34 -8.32 -7.39
N PHE A 82 -1.02 -8.42 -7.58
CA PHE A 82 -0.19 -7.28 -7.95
C PHE A 82 -0.56 -6.77 -9.34
N ASN A 83 -0.74 -5.46 -9.45
CA ASN A 83 -1.07 -4.79 -10.72
C ASN A 83 0.18 -4.56 -11.59
N GLY A 84 1.37 -4.82 -11.06
CA GLY A 84 2.66 -4.64 -11.71
C GLY A 84 3.71 -5.57 -11.12
N GLU A 85 4.96 -5.12 -11.09
CA GLU A 85 6.06 -5.89 -10.53
C GLU A 85 5.87 -6.09 -9.02
N GLN A 86 5.94 -7.35 -8.59
CA GLN A 86 5.95 -7.74 -7.19
C GLN A 86 7.41 -7.78 -6.71
N ALA A 87 7.73 -6.97 -5.69
CA ALA A 87 9.04 -7.01 -5.07
C ALA A 87 9.33 -8.38 -4.45
N GLU A 88 10.58 -8.83 -4.50
CA GLU A 88 10.99 -10.12 -3.94
C GLU A 88 10.63 -10.21 -2.44
N GLY A 89 10.01 -11.32 -2.05
CA GLY A 89 9.56 -11.53 -0.67
C GLY A 89 8.40 -10.63 -0.21
N SER A 90 7.82 -9.81 -1.09
CA SER A 90 6.60 -9.04 -0.82
C SER A 90 5.37 -9.92 -1.05
N LYS A 91 4.34 -9.75 -0.22
CA LYS A 91 3.03 -10.39 -0.35
C LYS A 91 1.96 -9.48 0.24
N VAL A 92 0.85 -9.28 -0.48
CA VAL A 92 -0.30 -8.52 0.05
C VAL A 92 -1.53 -9.42 0.07
N GLU A 93 -2.20 -9.45 1.22
CA GLU A 93 -3.39 -10.25 1.46
C GLU A 93 -4.44 -9.42 2.19
N ALA A 94 -5.71 -9.77 2.07
CA ALA A 94 -6.80 -9.06 2.71
C ALA A 94 -7.86 -10.02 3.25
N ILE A 95 -8.62 -9.57 4.25
CA ILE A 95 -9.77 -10.28 4.79
C ILE A 95 -10.94 -9.32 4.95
N TYR A 96 -12.13 -9.76 4.53
CA TYR A 96 -13.39 -9.09 4.85
C TYR A 96 -13.95 -9.71 6.16
N SER A 97 -14.10 -8.89 7.20
CA SER A 97 -14.72 -9.28 8.48
C SER A 97 -15.95 -8.40 8.80
N PRO A 98 -16.78 -8.75 9.80
CA PRO A 98 -17.89 -7.88 10.22
C PRO A 98 -17.40 -6.56 10.85
N GLU A 99 -16.31 -6.60 11.63
CA GLU A 99 -15.71 -5.44 12.29
C GLU A 99 -14.24 -5.72 12.72
N PRO A 100 -13.23 -4.92 12.32
CA PRO A 100 -13.28 -3.92 11.25
C PRO A 100 -13.58 -4.58 9.89
N PRO A 101 -14.22 -3.87 8.96
CA PRO A 101 -14.75 -4.50 7.75
C PRO A 101 -13.69 -5.06 6.81
N ILE A 102 -12.56 -4.38 6.64
CA ILE A 102 -11.45 -4.85 5.81
C ILE A 102 -10.14 -4.71 6.58
N THR A 103 -9.38 -5.79 6.63
CA THR A 103 -7.99 -5.79 7.10
C THR A 103 -7.09 -6.22 5.96
N VAL A 104 -6.03 -5.46 5.71
CA VAL A 104 -4.99 -5.76 4.71
C VAL A 104 -3.67 -6.03 5.42
N TYR A 105 -2.95 -7.02 4.93
CA TYR A 105 -1.64 -7.42 5.41
C TYR A 105 -0.65 -7.24 4.27
N HIS A 106 0.45 -6.53 4.53
CA HIS A 106 1.60 -6.51 3.64
C HIS A 106 2.78 -7.15 4.38
N THR A 107 3.19 -8.33 3.92
CA THR A 107 4.40 -9.01 4.36
C THR A 107 5.54 -8.70 3.39
N PHE A 108 6.71 -8.32 3.91
CA PHE A 108 7.91 -8.05 3.14
C PHE A 108 9.14 -8.45 3.95
N GLY A 109 10.00 -9.30 3.37
CA GLY A 109 11.10 -9.91 4.11
C GLY A 109 10.58 -10.67 5.34
N SER A 110 11.07 -10.29 6.53
CA SER A 110 10.61 -10.84 7.82
C SER A 110 9.60 -9.94 8.55
N THR A 111 9.06 -8.92 7.90
CA THR A 111 8.18 -7.92 8.51
C THR A 111 6.78 -8.02 7.93
N LYS A 112 5.77 -7.77 8.77
CA LYS A 112 4.37 -7.68 8.40
C LYS A 112 3.79 -6.37 8.92
N ALA A 113 3.22 -5.59 8.01
CA ALA A 113 2.40 -4.43 8.32
C ALA A 113 0.92 -4.78 8.17
N THR A 114 0.09 -4.34 9.11
CA THR A 114 -1.37 -4.55 9.11
C THR A 114 -2.06 -3.20 8.99
N GLY A 115 -2.91 -3.05 7.98
CA GLY A 115 -3.79 -1.90 7.80
C GLY A 115 -5.25 -2.30 8.03
N THR A 116 -6.01 -1.49 8.75
CA THR A 116 -7.44 -1.73 8.99
C THR A 116 -8.28 -0.57 8.48
N SER A 117 -9.40 -0.89 7.85
CA SER A 117 -10.38 0.11 7.44
C SER A 117 -11.25 0.53 8.63
N GLY A 118 -11.69 1.79 8.64
CA GLY A 118 -12.86 2.20 9.42
C GLY A 118 -14.17 1.62 8.86
N SER A 119 -15.29 2.25 9.17
CA SER A 119 -16.57 1.91 8.56
C SER A 119 -16.52 2.10 7.03
N LEU A 120 -16.96 1.09 6.28
CA LEU A 120 -17.08 1.20 4.83
C LEU A 120 -18.40 1.86 4.45
N SER A 121 -18.33 2.76 3.48
CA SER A 121 -19.49 3.17 2.70
C SER A 121 -19.56 2.35 1.42
N TYR A 122 -20.77 2.05 0.96
CA TYR A 122 -20.99 1.23 -0.23
C TYR A 122 -20.38 1.91 -1.48
N ASN A 123 -19.55 1.16 -2.22
CA ASN A 123 -18.82 1.63 -3.41
C ASN A 123 -18.03 2.94 -3.21
N ALA A 124 -17.49 3.17 -2.01
CA ALA A 124 -16.73 4.36 -1.68
C ALA A 124 -15.27 4.01 -1.40
N ASP A 125 -14.38 4.86 -1.92
CA ASP A 125 -12.96 4.83 -1.56
C ASP A 125 -12.78 4.99 -0.04
N PHE A 126 -11.75 4.35 0.49
CA PHE A 126 -11.47 4.37 1.92
C PHE A 126 -9.97 4.39 2.19
N ALA A 127 -9.60 4.81 3.40
CA ALA A 127 -8.24 4.71 3.89
C ALA A 127 -8.14 3.57 4.91
N LEU A 128 -6.99 2.90 4.91
CA LEU A 128 -6.61 1.99 5.96
C LEU A 128 -5.49 2.62 6.76
N ASP A 129 -5.69 2.76 8.06
CA ASP A 129 -4.64 3.14 8.97
C ASP A 129 -3.79 1.89 9.23
N VAL A 130 -2.47 1.98 9.02
CA VAL A 130 -1.56 0.94 9.48
C VAL A 130 -1.63 0.96 11.00
N THR A 131 -1.97 -0.16 11.64
CA THR A 131 -2.17 -0.23 13.09
C THR A 131 -1.13 -1.09 13.78
N GLU A 132 -0.43 -1.93 13.03
CA GLU A 132 0.56 -2.85 13.56
C GLU A 132 1.69 -3.08 12.57
N VAL A 133 2.91 -3.13 13.08
CA VAL A 133 4.10 -3.56 12.35
C VAL A 133 4.86 -4.53 13.25
N GLY A 134 5.09 -5.75 12.78
CA GLY A 134 5.75 -6.79 13.55
C GLY A 134 6.49 -7.79 12.68
N SER A 135 7.08 -8.80 13.30
CA SER A 135 7.66 -9.92 12.57
C SER A 135 6.56 -10.73 11.88
N ALA A 136 6.80 -11.13 10.63
CA ALA A 136 5.87 -11.89 9.80
C ALA A 136 5.69 -13.34 10.27
#